data_AF-A0A9P7U546-F1
#
_entry.id   AF-A0A9P7U546-F1
#
_cell.length_a   1.000
_cell.length_b   1.000
_cell.length_c   1.000
_cell.angle_alpha   90.00
_cell.angle_beta   90.00
_cell.angle_gamma   90.00
#
_symmetry.space_group_name_H-M   'P 1'
#
loop_
_entity.id
_entity.type
_entity.pdbx_description
1 polymer ?
#
loop_
_entity_poly.entity_id
_entity_poly.type
_entity_poly.pdbx_seq_one_letter_code
_entity_poly.pdbx_strand_id
1 'polypeptide(L)'
;MADELLPAKAATPNAATSDDSFLGLTPEKFEKELQELARQAKSDTFSKRLLEQSRLYVKILVLLAFLGLYSHVSQLNLSPVYGSIPASIWHSKLLMGGCFLGWAGNTFLRDSLPIPTVKALPIIAVCIPGVQHLLGAYSKSFGPQLGPVVTEAFTLLPLAVLTAASAADCWQSVRLSKLPKFVADAGPGITSWALFKFVEDKVGSVMPLVVGKFVIFTRLGFEILLSFGYMCLAPSKYLVYTAFPFFHIFLLNTHVQSPAATKNLMSSLMTDGWLMIERRESVTGYLSVLQSMQQGFRVMRCDHSLLGGEWINHRGGPVSEPIYGVFAMLEAVRLAETTPAIADQDAKALVIGLGVGTTPSALVAHGINTTVVEYDPVVYEFATRYFDLKENNPPVLQDAVGYTAQLANIAPATYDYIVHDVFTGGAEPVDLFTLEFFQSLHALLAPRGTVAINYAGDLSLPAPKIIYRTIKQVFPTCRIFRETPPDAENIKANKGMDFTNVVVFCKKSPPTEPLTFRRPTLADYLQSSARQEYLGLSHEVPESDMLGEGDDIMRRNETDKVARWHDQSAMGHWGLMRIVIPAFVWEKW
;
A
#
# COMPACT_ATOMS: atom_id res chain seq x y z
N MET A 1 59.14 -51.85 -32.44
CA MET A 1 60.48 -52.45 -32.28
C MET A 1 61.30 -52.02 -33.48
N ALA A 2 62.59 -51.77 -33.26
CA ALA A 2 63.57 -51.19 -34.17
C ALA A 2 63.52 -51.73 -35.62
N ASP A 3 63.80 -50.88 -36.61
CA ASP A 3 65.11 -50.88 -37.29
C ASP A 3 65.21 -49.81 -38.38
N GLU A 4 66.46 -49.43 -38.64
CA GLU A 4 66.99 -48.42 -39.56
C GLU A 4 66.62 -48.60 -41.05
N LEU A 5 66.59 -47.49 -41.80
CA LEU A 5 67.36 -47.29 -43.05
C LEU A 5 67.00 -45.94 -43.72
N LEU A 6 68.01 -45.08 -43.87
CA LEU A 6 68.10 -43.96 -44.83
C LEU A 6 69.19 -44.34 -45.88
N PRO A 7 69.43 -43.59 -46.98
CA PRO A 7 68.59 -42.71 -47.80
C PRO A 7 68.85 -42.89 -49.34
N ALA A 8 68.08 -42.22 -50.23
CA ALA A 8 68.64 -41.67 -51.49
C ALA A 8 67.68 -40.67 -52.15
N LYS A 9 68.25 -39.50 -52.52
CA LYS A 9 67.62 -38.33 -53.16
C LYS A 9 67.35 -38.53 -54.66
N ALA A 10 66.32 -37.88 -55.19
CA ALA A 10 66.32 -37.35 -56.56
C ALA A 10 65.56 -36.00 -56.67
N ALA A 11 66.34 -34.96 -56.98
CA ALA A 11 66.10 -33.71 -57.72
C ALA A 11 64.73 -32.97 -57.72
N THR A 12 64.83 -31.72 -57.25
CA THR A 12 64.02 -30.47 -57.39
C THR A 12 63.92 -29.92 -58.85
N PRO A 13 63.25 -28.78 -59.21
CA PRO A 13 62.58 -27.72 -58.40
C PRO A 13 61.23 -27.12 -58.95
N ASN A 14 60.64 -26.23 -58.14
CA ASN A 14 59.83 -25.03 -58.47
C ASN A 14 58.46 -25.15 -59.18
N ALA A 15 57.40 -24.66 -58.52
CA ALA A 15 56.83 -23.33 -58.81
C ALA A 15 55.63 -23.04 -57.90
N ALA A 16 55.59 -21.82 -57.37
CA ALA A 16 54.47 -21.25 -56.64
C ALA A 16 53.22 -21.14 -57.53
N THR A 17 52.06 -21.49 -56.99
CA THR A 17 50.77 -21.04 -57.51
C THR A 17 50.02 -20.34 -56.38
N SER A 18 50.06 -19.02 -56.44
CA SER A 18 48.96 -18.15 -56.02
C SER A 18 47.66 -18.67 -56.61
N ASP A 19 46.66 -18.96 -55.78
CA ASP A 19 45.30 -19.17 -56.27
C ASP A 19 44.35 -18.18 -55.60
N ASP A 20 43.81 -17.33 -56.48
CA ASP A 20 42.93 -16.20 -56.26
C ASP A 20 41.65 -16.58 -55.50
N SER A 21 41.37 -15.87 -54.41
CA SER A 21 40.09 -15.89 -53.70
C SER A 21 39.06 -14.94 -54.32
N PHE A 22 38.94 -14.91 -55.65
CA PHE A 22 37.93 -14.15 -56.38
C PHE A 22 37.52 -14.86 -57.66
N LEU A 23 36.50 -15.73 -57.62
CA LEU A 23 35.54 -15.96 -58.71
C LEU A 23 34.51 -17.05 -58.35
N GLY A 24 33.23 -16.67 -58.31
CA GLY A 24 32.12 -17.62 -58.15
C GLY A 24 30.71 -17.02 -58.10
N LEU A 25 30.52 -15.78 -58.59
CA LEU A 25 29.19 -15.24 -58.91
C LEU A 25 28.89 -15.62 -60.37
N THR A 26 28.25 -16.76 -60.60
CA THR A 26 27.73 -17.08 -61.93
C THR A 26 26.54 -16.16 -62.25
N PRO A 27 26.34 -15.75 -63.51
CA PRO A 27 25.22 -14.88 -63.91
C PRO A 27 23.86 -15.41 -63.43
N GLU A 28 23.66 -16.73 -63.47
CA GLU A 28 22.44 -17.40 -62.97
C GLU A 28 22.24 -17.27 -61.45
N LYS A 29 23.32 -17.22 -60.67
CA LYS A 29 23.25 -17.10 -59.21
C LYS A 29 22.91 -15.65 -58.82
N PHE A 30 23.50 -14.70 -59.54
CA PHE A 30 23.18 -13.28 -59.42
C PHE A 30 21.75 -12.98 -59.89
N GLU A 31 21.30 -13.61 -60.97
CA GLU A 31 19.94 -13.47 -61.49
C GLU A 31 18.91 -14.12 -60.55
N LYS A 32 19.22 -15.27 -59.94
CA LYS A 32 18.40 -15.86 -58.87
C LYS A 32 18.34 -14.94 -57.65
N GLU A 33 19.46 -14.35 -57.23
CA GLU A 33 19.52 -13.42 -56.10
C GLU A 33 18.74 -12.12 -56.41
N LEU A 34 18.83 -11.59 -57.62
CA LEU A 34 18.02 -10.47 -58.11
C LEU A 34 16.53 -10.80 -58.18
N GLN A 35 16.17 -12.00 -58.64
CA GLN A 35 14.77 -12.47 -58.66
C GLN A 35 14.23 -12.69 -57.24
N GLU A 36 15.05 -13.19 -56.32
CA GLU A 36 14.74 -13.35 -54.90
C GLU A 36 14.53 -11.98 -54.23
N LEU A 37 15.43 -11.01 -54.47
CA LEU A 37 15.33 -9.63 -54.00
C LEU A 37 14.13 -8.90 -54.63
N ALA A 38 13.84 -9.11 -55.91
CA ALA A 38 12.67 -8.54 -56.58
C ALA A 38 11.36 -9.15 -56.08
N ARG A 39 11.36 -10.45 -55.74
CA ARG A 39 10.23 -11.14 -55.10
C ARG A 39 10.01 -10.64 -53.67
N GLN A 40 11.08 -10.45 -52.90
CA GLN A 40 11.03 -9.82 -51.58
C GLN A 40 10.50 -8.38 -51.66
N ALA A 41 10.98 -7.58 -52.62
CA ALA A 41 10.52 -6.21 -52.85
C ALA A 41 9.04 -6.13 -53.29
N LYS A 42 8.57 -7.07 -54.13
CA LYS A 42 7.13 -7.19 -54.49
C LYS A 42 6.26 -7.60 -53.29
N SER A 43 6.82 -8.37 -52.36
CA SER A 43 6.12 -8.81 -51.15
C SER A 43 6.10 -7.75 -50.03
N ASP A 44 6.96 -6.73 -50.10
CA ASP A 44 7.13 -5.63 -49.13
C ASP A 44 6.15 -4.47 -49.39
N THR A 45 4.86 -4.79 -49.25
CA THR A 45 3.76 -3.82 -49.44
C THR A 45 3.71 -2.82 -48.27
N PHE A 46 3.35 -1.56 -48.55
CA PHE A 46 3.13 -0.53 -47.52
C PHE A 46 2.22 -1.00 -46.38
N SER A 47 1.16 -1.75 -46.69
CA SER A 47 0.25 -2.35 -45.70
C SER A 47 0.94 -3.32 -44.74
N LYS A 48 1.87 -4.16 -45.21
CA LYS A 48 2.62 -5.08 -44.35
C LYS A 48 3.60 -4.33 -43.44
N ARG A 49 4.28 -3.31 -43.97
CA ARG A 49 5.15 -2.43 -43.18
C ARG A 49 4.37 -1.67 -42.10
N LEU A 50 3.21 -1.13 -42.44
CA LEU A 50 2.34 -0.45 -41.48
C LEU A 50 1.89 -1.41 -40.38
N LEU A 51 1.48 -2.64 -40.75
CA LEU A 51 1.05 -3.67 -39.80
C LEU A 51 2.18 -4.12 -38.87
N GLU A 52 3.39 -4.28 -39.40
CA GLU A 52 4.57 -4.66 -38.61
C GLU A 52 4.96 -3.56 -37.62
N GLN A 53 5.01 -2.30 -38.07
CA GLN A 53 5.29 -1.17 -37.20
C GLN A 53 4.19 -1.00 -36.15
N SER A 54 2.91 -1.10 -36.53
CA SER A 54 1.81 -1.01 -35.56
C SER A 54 1.88 -2.12 -34.50
N ARG A 55 2.26 -3.34 -34.91
CA ARG A 55 2.45 -4.45 -33.97
C ARG A 55 3.57 -4.17 -32.96
N LEU A 56 4.67 -3.55 -33.38
CA LEU A 56 5.76 -3.15 -32.47
C LEU A 56 5.30 -2.08 -31.48
N TYR A 57 4.59 -1.05 -31.94
CA TYR A 57 4.05 -0.02 -31.05
C TYR A 57 3.04 -0.58 -30.04
N VAL A 58 2.11 -1.43 -30.49
CA VAL A 58 1.16 -2.09 -29.59
C VAL A 58 1.89 -2.95 -28.56
N LYS A 59 2.92 -3.68 -28.97
CA LYS A 59 3.72 -4.51 -28.06
C LYS A 59 4.44 -3.66 -27.01
N ILE A 60 5.06 -2.54 -27.40
CA ILE A 60 5.70 -1.59 -26.48
C ILE A 60 4.66 -1.06 -25.48
N LEU A 61 3.50 -0.62 -25.98
CA LEU A 61 2.41 -0.11 -25.15
C LEU A 61 1.92 -1.14 -24.14
N VAL A 62 1.69 -2.39 -24.57
CA VAL A 62 1.22 -3.46 -23.68
C VAL A 62 2.29 -3.83 -22.64
N LEU A 63 3.57 -3.92 -23.02
CA LEU A 63 4.67 -4.18 -22.09
C LEU A 63 4.73 -3.13 -20.98
N LEU A 64 4.73 -1.85 -21.35
CA LEU A 64 4.81 -0.74 -20.40
C LEU A 64 3.53 -0.63 -19.57
N ALA A 65 2.37 -0.91 -20.16
CA ALA A 65 1.10 -0.93 -19.42
C ALA A 65 1.06 -2.06 -18.40
N PHE A 66 1.54 -3.25 -18.74
CA PHE A 66 1.64 -4.37 -17.80
C PHE A 66 2.61 -4.06 -16.67
N LEU A 67 3.76 -3.43 -16.94
CA LEU A 67 4.69 -3.01 -15.88
C LEU A 67 4.09 -1.93 -14.98
N GLY A 68 3.37 -0.94 -15.55
CA GLY A 68 2.66 0.09 -14.79
C GLY A 68 1.59 -0.50 -13.87
N LEU A 69 0.84 -1.51 -14.35
CA LEU A 69 -0.10 -2.25 -13.53
C LEU A 69 0.60 -3.10 -12.45
N TYR A 70 1.69 -3.80 -12.81
CA TYR A 70 2.44 -4.63 -11.87
C TYR A 70 3.10 -3.82 -10.76
N SER A 71 3.57 -2.59 -11.04
CA SER A 71 4.13 -1.69 -10.02
C SER A 71 3.15 -1.47 -8.86
N HIS A 72 1.90 -1.11 -9.16
CA HIS A 72 0.85 -0.96 -8.14
C HIS A 72 0.50 -2.27 -7.45
N VAL A 73 0.34 -3.35 -8.22
CA VAL A 73 0.02 -4.67 -7.67
C VAL A 73 1.11 -5.17 -6.71
N SER A 74 2.40 -4.93 -7.00
CA SER A 74 3.52 -5.26 -6.12
C SER A 74 3.40 -4.54 -4.78
N GLN A 75 3.09 -3.24 -4.78
CA GLN A 75 2.91 -2.45 -3.57
C GLN A 75 1.73 -2.96 -2.73
N LEU A 76 0.60 -3.26 -3.38
CA LEU A 76 -0.53 -3.90 -2.71
C LEU A 76 -0.12 -5.25 -2.09
N ASN A 77 0.67 -6.06 -2.78
CA ASN A 77 1.06 -7.38 -2.26
C ASN A 77 2.04 -7.31 -1.08
N LEU A 78 2.81 -6.22 -0.98
CA LEU A 78 3.74 -5.98 0.13
C LEU A 78 3.02 -5.43 1.37
N SER A 79 1.89 -4.73 1.21
CA SER A 79 1.26 -3.98 2.29
C SER A 79 0.76 -4.80 3.48
N PRO A 80 0.26 -6.06 3.37
CA PRO A 80 -0.19 -6.82 4.53
C PRO A 80 0.94 -7.15 5.51
N VAL A 81 2.16 -7.28 4.98
CA VAL A 81 3.32 -7.74 5.73
C VAL A 81 4.21 -6.58 6.12
N TYR A 82 4.50 -5.67 5.19
CA TYR A 82 5.42 -4.56 5.41
C TYR A 82 4.74 -3.21 5.60
N GLY A 83 3.51 -3.07 5.13
CA GLY A 83 2.81 -1.81 5.06
C GLY A 83 3.01 -1.05 3.77
N SER A 84 2.00 -0.28 3.38
CA SER A 84 2.00 0.52 2.15
C SER A 84 3.11 1.58 2.17
N ILE A 85 3.28 2.29 3.29
CA ILE A 85 4.31 3.32 3.41
C ILE A 85 5.72 2.70 3.38
N PRO A 86 6.10 1.74 4.26
CA PRO A 86 7.43 1.13 4.18
C PRO A 86 7.73 0.49 2.82
N ALA A 87 6.73 -0.13 2.18
CA ALA A 87 6.87 -0.69 0.84
C ALA A 87 7.18 0.37 -0.23
N SER A 88 6.67 1.60 -0.07
CA SER A 88 6.80 2.66 -1.08
C SER A 88 8.15 3.39 -1.08
N ILE A 89 8.88 3.41 0.04
CA ILE A 89 10.10 4.22 0.26
C ILE A 89 11.15 4.03 -0.85
N TRP A 90 11.38 2.76 -1.23
CA TRP A 90 12.38 2.39 -2.24
C TRP A 90 11.78 1.96 -3.58
N HIS A 91 10.47 1.77 -3.64
CA HIS A 91 9.76 1.22 -4.81
C HIS A 91 10.08 1.96 -6.11
N SER A 92 9.85 3.28 -6.13
CA SER A 92 10.10 4.12 -7.31
C SER A 92 11.58 4.10 -7.72
N LYS A 93 12.50 4.04 -6.76
CA LYS A 93 13.95 3.99 -7.01
C LYS A 93 14.36 2.65 -7.63
N LEU A 94 13.79 1.54 -7.15
CA LEU A 94 14.02 0.20 -7.71
C LEU A 94 13.46 0.09 -9.13
N LEU A 95 12.26 0.62 -9.38
CA LEU A 95 11.67 0.64 -10.72
C LEU A 95 12.50 1.48 -11.70
N MET A 96 12.90 2.68 -11.29
CA MET A 96 13.75 3.56 -12.11
C MET A 96 15.09 2.88 -12.40
N GLY A 97 15.75 2.30 -11.39
CA GLY A 97 16.99 1.57 -11.55
C GLY A 97 16.83 0.35 -12.46
N GLY A 98 15.78 -0.45 -12.28
CA GLY A 98 15.47 -1.61 -13.12
C GLY A 98 15.20 -1.22 -14.58
N CYS A 99 14.37 -0.20 -14.80
CA CYS A 99 14.09 0.29 -16.15
C CYS A 99 15.35 0.83 -16.83
N PHE A 100 16.18 1.58 -16.11
CA PHE A 100 17.45 2.09 -16.62
C PHE A 100 18.41 0.94 -16.98
N LEU A 101 18.62 -0.02 -16.08
CA LEU A 101 19.49 -1.18 -16.31
C LEU A 101 19.00 -2.02 -17.49
N GLY A 102 17.69 -2.25 -17.59
CA GLY A 102 17.08 -2.98 -18.70
C GLY A 102 17.23 -2.26 -20.03
N TRP A 103 16.99 -0.95 -20.05
CA TRP A 103 17.12 -0.13 -21.26
C TRP A 103 18.58 -0.04 -21.72
N ALA A 104 19.50 0.33 -20.83
CA ALA A 104 20.92 0.51 -21.16
C ALA A 104 21.64 -0.80 -21.46
N GLY A 105 21.21 -1.90 -20.82
CA GLY A 105 21.80 -3.23 -20.97
C GLY A 105 21.08 -4.14 -21.97
N ASN A 106 20.12 -3.64 -22.77
CA ASN A 106 19.25 -4.49 -23.57
C ASN A 106 20.01 -5.41 -24.54
N THR A 107 21.07 -4.91 -25.19
CA THR A 107 21.92 -5.69 -26.11
C THR A 107 22.66 -6.79 -25.37
N PHE A 108 23.30 -6.47 -24.24
CA PHE A 108 23.98 -7.45 -23.40
C PHE A 108 23.02 -8.55 -22.90
N LEU A 109 21.82 -8.17 -22.45
CA LEU A 109 20.80 -9.11 -21.98
C LEU A 109 20.31 -10.02 -23.11
N ARG A 110 20.09 -9.47 -24.30
CA ARG A 110 19.68 -10.24 -25.49
C ARG A 110 20.74 -11.26 -25.92
N ASP A 111 22.01 -10.89 -25.82
CA ASP A 111 23.12 -11.72 -26.31
C ASP A 111 23.60 -12.73 -25.24
N SER A 112 23.41 -12.43 -23.95
CA SER A 112 23.89 -13.28 -22.85
C SER A 112 22.84 -14.25 -22.30
N LEU A 113 21.55 -13.92 -22.38
CA LEU A 113 20.50 -14.78 -21.82
C LEU A 113 20.16 -15.96 -22.76
N PRO A 114 19.97 -17.18 -22.22
CA PRO A 114 19.60 -18.35 -23.01
C PRO A 114 18.14 -18.31 -23.50
N ILE A 115 17.33 -17.37 -22.98
CA ILE A 115 15.94 -17.16 -23.32
C ILE A 115 15.78 -15.69 -23.73
N PRO A 116 15.13 -15.38 -24.87
CA PRO A 116 14.87 -14.01 -25.26
C PRO A 116 14.14 -13.26 -24.13
N THR A 117 14.56 -12.03 -23.85
CA THR A 117 14.05 -11.17 -22.76
C THR A 117 12.51 -11.19 -22.65
N VAL A 118 11.82 -10.96 -23.77
CA VAL A 118 10.35 -10.97 -23.82
C VAL A 118 9.72 -12.34 -23.52
N LYS A 119 10.42 -13.44 -23.81
CA LYS A 119 9.94 -14.82 -23.54
C LYS A 119 10.24 -15.26 -22.11
N ALA A 120 11.15 -14.58 -21.41
CA ALA A 120 11.39 -14.79 -19.99
C ALA A 120 10.36 -14.09 -19.09
N LEU A 121 9.74 -12.99 -19.55
CA LEU A 121 8.74 -12.23 -18.78
C LEU A 121 7.60 -13.07 -18.19
N PRO A 122 6.95 -14.00 -18.92
CA PRO A 122 5.88 -14.81 -18.34
C PRO A 122 6.36 -15.73 -17.22
N ILE A 123 7.61 -16.21 -17.31
CA ILE A 123 8.21 -17.08 -16.28
C ILE A 123 8.44 -16.28 -15.01
N ILE A 124 9.03 -15.08 -15.14
CA ILE A 124 9.24 -14.18 -14.00
C ILE A 124 7.91 -13.80 -13.37
N ALA A 125 6.92 -13.37 -14.16
CA ALA A 125 5.61 -12.97 -13.66
C ALA A 125 4.93 -14.07 -12.81
N VAL A 126 4.92 -15.33 -13.28
CA VAL A 126 4.28 -16.43 -12.54
C VAL A 126 5.08 -16.82 -11.29
N CYS A 127 6.40 -16.58 -11.27
CA CYS A 127 7.21 -16.86 -10.09
C CYS A 127 7.00 -15.84 -8.95
N ILE A 128 6.62 -14.59 -9.26
CA ILE A 128 6.53 -13.49 -8.29
C ILE A 128 5.67 -13.84 -7.05
N PRO A 129 4.43 -14.33 -7.17
CA PRO A 129 3.61 -14.66 -6.00
C PRO A 129 4.26 -15.69 -5.08
N GLY A 130 4.98 -16.66 -5.65
CA GLY A 130 5.69 -17.68 -4.86
C GLY A 130 6.91 -17.12 -4.14
N VAL A 131 7.65 -16.22 -4.78
CA VAL A 131 8.80 -15.54 -4.18
C VAL A 131 8.36 -14.57 -3.08
N GLN A 132 7.30 -13.79 -3.28
CA GLN A 132 6.73 -12.93 -2.23
C GLN A 132 6.22 -13.75 -1.05
N HIS A 133 5.54 -14.88 -1.30
CA HIS A 133 5.07 -15.77 -0.25
C HIS A 133 6.23 -16.31 0.60
N LEU A 134 7.32 -16.74 -0.04
CA LEU A 134 8.51 -17.23 0.64
C LEU A 134 9.23 -16.13 1.43
N LEU A 135 9.53 -14.98 0.80
CA LEU A 135 10.29 -13.90 1.43
C LEU A 135 9.49 -13.20 2.53
N GLY A 136 8.17 -13.12 2.37
CA GLY A 136 7.25 -12.59 3.38
C GLY A 136 7.32 -13.34 4.70
N ALA A 137 7.55 -14.66 4.69
CA ALA A 137 7.73 -15.47 5.92
C ALA A 137 9.00 -15.11 6.73
N TYR A 138 9.92 -14.33 6.15
CA TYR A 138 11.11 -13.81 6.82
C TYR A 138 11.00 -12.30 7.12
N SER A 139 9.78 -11.75 7.07
CA SER A 139 9.56 -10.30 7.25
C SER A 139 10.08 -9.79 8.59
N LYS A 140 9.95 -10.57 9.66
CA LYS A 140 10.50 -10.21 10.98
C LYS A 140 12.02 -10.01 10.95
N SER A 141 12.74 -10.84 10.19
CA SER A 141 14.21 -10.79 10.11
C SER A 141 14.70 -9.65 9.23
N PHE A 142 14.01 -9.37 8.12
CA PHE A 142 14.39 -8.27 7.23
C PHE A 142 13.92 -6.89 7.74
N GLY A 143 12.86 -6.86 8.54
CA GLY A 143 12.29 -5.61 9.04
C GLY A 143 11.56 -4.80 7.94
N PRO A 144 11.02 -3.63 8.31
CA PRO A 144 10.18 -2.82 7.41
C PRO A 144 10.99 -2.07 6.35
N GLN A 145 12.28 -1.85 6.58
CA GLN A 145 13.14 -1.09 5.68
C GLN A 145 13.78 -1.97 4.59
N LEU A 146 14.39 -3.10 4.96
CA LEU A 146 15.06 -4.00 4.01
C LEU A 146 14.11 -5.03 3.40
N GLY A 147 13.05 -5.43 4.12
CA GLY A 147 12.09 -6.45 3.67
C GLY A 147 11.47 -6.16 2.30
N PRO A 148 10.88 -4.97 2.07
CA PRO A 148 10.35 -4.60 0.76
C PRO A 148 11.42 -4.58 -0.32
N VAL A 149 12.60 -4.04 -0.03
CA VAL A 149 13.72 -3.95 -0.98
C VAL A 149 14.19 -5.32 -1.43
N VAL A 150 14.39 -6.24 -0.48
CA VAL A 150 14.78 -7.63 -0.77
C VAL A 150 13.69 -8.32 -1.58
N THR A 151 12.43 -8.16 -1.20
CA THR A 151 11.31 -8.78 -1.90
C THR A 151 11.19 -8.29 -3.35
N GLU A 152 11.23 -6.97 -3.57
CA GLU A 152 11.15 -6.39 -4.90
C GLU A 152 12.41 -6.65 -5.75
N ALA A 153 13.59 -6.76 -5.14
CA ALA A 153 14.82 -7.12 -5.84
C ALA A 153 14.74 -8.52 -6.50
N PHE A 154 13.99 -9.46 -5.92
CA PHE A 154 13.76 -10.79 -6.48
C PHE A 154 12.45 -10.92 -7.26
N THR A 155 11.63 -9.85 -7.36
CA THR A 155 10.32 -9.90 -8.01
C THR A 155 10.13 -8.79 -9.05
N LEU A 156 9.77 -7.58 -8.60
CA LEU A 156 9.47 -6.46 -9.49
C LEU A 156 10.70 -5.97 -10.28
N LEU A 157 11.88 -5.94 -9.66
CA LEU A 157 13.11 -5.47 -10.29
C LEU A 157 13.48 -6.28 -11.55
N PRO A 158 13.60 -7.63 -11.51
CA PRO A 158 13.91 -8.41 -12.71
C PRO A 158 12.80 -8.30 -13.77
N LEU A 159 11.53 -8.17 -13.36
CA LEU A 159 10.43 -7.93 -14.29
C LEU A 159 10.59 -6.57 -15.00
N ALA A 160 10.93 -5.51 -14.27
CA ALA A 160 11.18 -4.17 -14.82
C ALA A 160 12.37 -4.14 -15.78
N VAL A 161 13.49 -4.77 -15.40
CA VAL A 161 14.70 -4.90 -16.23
C VAL A 161 14.35 -5.58 -17.57
N LEU A 162 13.72 -6.76 -17.53
CA LEU A 162 13.40 -7.50 -18.74
C LEU A 162 12.32 -6.81 -19.59
N THR A 163 11.40 -6.08 -18.97
CA THR A 163 10.35 -5.34 -19.69
C THR A 163 10.96 -4.15 -20.42
N ALA A 164 11.81 -3.36 -19.75
CA ALA A 164 12.50 -2.24 -20.37
C ALA A 164 13.46 -2.69 -21.48
N ALA A 165 14.21 -3.78 -21.27
CA ALA A 165 15.03 -4.38 -22.30
C ALA A 165 14.21 -4.83 -23.53
N SER A 166 13.08 -5.49 -23.28
CA SER A 166 12.16 -5.92 -24.35
C SER A 166 11.55 -4.74 -25.11
N ALA A 167 11.23 -3.64 -24.43
CA ALA A 167 10.74 -2.42 -25.05
C ALA A 167 11.83 -1.75 -25.90
N ALA A 168 13.06 -1.66 -25.39
CA ALA A 168 14.21 -1.13 -26.12
C ALA A 168 14.50 -1.94 -27.40
N ASP A 169 14.47 -3.27 -27.34
CA ASP A 169 14.61 -4.14 -28.50
C ASP A 169 13.52 -3.90 -29.56
N CYS A 170 12.28 -3.67 -29.11
CA CYS A 170 11.18 -3.33 -30.02
C CYS A 170 11.43 -1.97 -30.69
N TRP A 171 11.89 -0.96 -29.92
CA TRP A 171 12.22 0.36 -30.45
C TRP A 171 13.37 0.34 -31.46
N GLN A 172 14.39 -0.51 -31.27
CA GLN A 172 15.46 -0.72 -32.26
C GLN A 172 14.93 -1.24 -33.61
N SER A 173 13.76 -1.90 -33.60
CA SER A 173 13.09 -2.41 -34.80
C SER A 173 12.08 -1.41 -35.42
N VAL A 174 11.80 -0.30 -34.73
CA VAL A 174 10.89 0.76 -35.20
C VAL A 174 11.64 1.74 -36.10
N ARG A 175 11.06 2.08 -37.25
CA ARG A 175 11.67 3.02 -38.21
C ARG A 175 11.28 4.46 -37.89
N LEU A 176 12.20 5.22 -37.32
CA LEU A 176 12.01 6.65 -36.98
C LEU A 176 12.57 7.61 -38.04
N SER A 177 12.51 7.23 -39.32
CA SER A 177 13.22 7.89 -40.42
C SER A 177 12.84 9.36 -40.70
N LYS A 178 11.83 9.90 -40.02
CA LYS A 178 11.37 11.29 -40.16
C LYS A 178 11.73 12.20 -38.98
N LEU A 179 12.35 11.66 -37.92
CA LEU A 179 12.72 12.44 -36.73
C LEU A 179 14.19 12.89 -36.79
N PRO A 180 14.55 14.06 -36.22
CA PRO A 180 15.94 14.45 -36.03
C PRO A 180 16.71 13.40 -35.21
N LYS A 181 18.00 13.16 -35.50
CA LYS A 181 18.79 12.09 -34.85
C LYS A 181 18.76 12.16 -33.32
N PHE A 182 18.94 13.34 -32.72
CA PHE A 182 18.88 13.47 -31.26
C PHE A 182 17.50 13.07 -30.67
N VAL A 183 16.41 13.30 -31.41
CA VAL A 183 15.05 12.87 -31.04
C VAL A 183 14.87 11.38 -31.29
N ALA A 184 15.42 10.84 -32.38
CA ALA A 184 15.37 9.41 -32.68
C ALA A 184 16.17 8.57 -31.67
N ASP A 185 17.26 9.12 -31.12
CA ASP A 185 18.15 8.43 -30.18
C ASP A 185 17.61 8.48 -28.74
N ALA A 186 17.16 9.64 -28.26
CA ALA A 186 16.67 9.81 -26.88
C ALA A 186 15.14 9.66 -26.73
N GLY A 187 14.38 10.00 -27.78
CA GLY A 187 12.92 10.02 -27.76
C GLY A 187 12.26 8.70 -27.38
N PRO A 188 12.70 7.52 -27.87
CA PRO A 188 12.14 6.23 -27.49
C PRO A 188 12.15 5.97 -25.98
N GLY A 189 13.25 6.28 -25.30
CA GLY A 189 13.41 6.08 -23.86
C GLY A 189 12.52 7.02 -23.06
N ILE A 190 12.55 8.31 -23.40
CA ILE A 190 11.71 9.34 -22.78
C ILE A 190 10.22 9.01 -22.97
N THR A 191 9.82 8.61 -24.18
CA THR A 191 8.44 8.24 -24.50
C THR A 191 8.01 7.01 -23.70
N SER A 192 8.88 6.01 -23.59
CA SER A 192 8.59 4.79 -22.83
C SER A 192 8.41 5.09 -21.33
N TRP A 193 9.28 5.92 -20.76
CA TRP A 193 9.17 6.35 -19.37
C TRP A 193 7.90 7.17 -19.12
N ALA A 194 7.61 8.15 -19.99
CA ALA A 194 6.40 8.96 -19.89
C ALA A 194 5.13 8.10 -19.98
N LEU A 195 5.08 7.14 -20.91
CA LEU A 195 3.96 6.22 -21.06
C LEU A 195 3.82 5.31 -19.83
N PHE A 196 4.92 4.75 -19.33
CA PHE A 196 4.92 3.94 -18.12
C PHE A 196 4.37 4.74 -16.92
N LYS A 197 4.91 5.93 -16.65
CA LYS A 197 4.44 6.78 -15.54
C LYS A 197 2.99 7.22 -15.71
N PHE A 198 2.54 7.48 -16.93
CA PHE A 198 1.14 7.79 -17.21
C PHE A 198 0.22 6.60 -16.88
N VAL A 199 0.59 5.39 -17.29
CA VAL A 199 -0.21 4.19 -16.96
C VAL A 199 -0.19 3.93 -15.46
N GLU A 200 0.98 4.00 -14.83
CA GLU A 200 1.13 3.85 -13.38
C GLU A 200 0.24 4.85 -12.62
N ASP A 201 0.28 6.13 -12.95
CA ASP A 201 -0.62 7.15 -12.35
C ASP A 201 -2.10 6.79 -12.50
N LYS A 202 -2.52 6.41 -13.72
CA LYS A 202 -3.92 6.04 -13.98
C LYS A 202 -4.34 4.79 -13.22
N VAL A 203 -3.48 3.77 -13.18
CA VAL A 203 -3.74 2.56 -12.39
C VAL A 203 -3.90 2.94 -10.91
N GLY A 204 -3.04 3.79 -10.35
CA GLY A 204 -3.14 4.23 -8.96
C GLY A 204 -4.48 4.90 -8.63
N SER A 205 -5.00 5.72 -9.53
CA SER A 205 -6.31 6.37 -9.35
C SER A 205 -7.51 5.42 -9.47
N VAL A 206 -7.40 4.35 -10.25
CA VAL A 206 -8.50 3.42 -10.53
C VAL A 206 -8.48 2.21 -9.60
N MET A 207 -7.30 1.77 -9.15
CA MET A 207 -7.12 0.54 -8.39
C MET A 207 -7.97 0.48 -7.11
N PRO A 208 -8.03 1.51 -6.24
CA PRO A 208 -8.89 1.50 -5.06
C PRO A 208 -10.38 1.35 -5.41
N LEU A 209 -10.80 1.76 -6.61
CA LEU A 209 -12.18 1.64 -7.07
C LEU A 209 -12.51 0.25 -7.62
N VAL A 210 -11.53 -0.65 -7.77
CA VAL A 210 -11.70 -1.95 -8.47
C VAL A 210 -11.32 -3.13 -7.58
N VAL A 211 -10.34 -2.97 -6.69
CA VAL A 211 -9.94 -3.98 -5.70
C VAL A 211 -11.15 -4.41 -4.88
N GLY A 212 -11.29 -5.73 -4.66
CA GLY A 212 -12.36 -6.31 -3.85
C GLY A 212 -13.75 -6.38 -4.50
N LYS A 213 -13.98 -5.73 -5.66
CA LYS A 213 -15.30 -5.76 -6.33
C LYS A 213 -15.67 -7.12 -6.91
N PHE A 214 -14.69 -7.91 -7.31
CA PHE A 214 -14.87 -9.26 -7.85
C PHE A 214 -13.93 -10.23 -7.15
N VAL A 215 -14.32 -11.51 -7.10
CA VAL A 215 -13.55 -12.58 -6.44
C VAL A 215 -12.10 -12.69 -6.95
N ILE A 216 -11.86 -12.35 -8.22
CA ILE A 216 -10.52 -12.38 -8.83
C ILE A 216 -9.77 -11.04 -8.71
N PHE A 217 -10.44 -9.95 -8.31
CA PHE A 217 -9.80 -8.63 -8.15
C PHE A 217 -9.21 -8.47 -6.76
N THR A 218 -8.30 -9.39 -6.46
CA THR A 218 -7.47 -9.40 -5.27
C THR A 218 -6.02 -9.12 -5.67
N ARG A 219 -5.16 -8.78 -4.71
CA ARG A 219 -3.75 -8.50 -5.03
C ARG A 219 -3.04 -9.68 -5.73
N LEU A 220 -3.27 -10.91 -5.26
CA LEU A 220 -2.80 -12.13 -5.93
C LEU A 220 -3.55 -12.42 -7.23
N GLY A 221 -4.84 -12.12 -7.30
CA GLY A 221 -5.63 -12.28 -8.52
C GLY A 221 -5.13 -11.40 -9.66
N PHE A 222 -4.71 -10.17 -9.38
CA PHE A 222 -4.07 -9.30 -10.38
C PHE A 222 -2.73 -9.86 -10.87
N GLU A 223 -1.88 -10.40 -9.99
CA GLU A 223 -0.62 -11.05 -10.41
C GLU A 223 -0.86 -12.29 -11.29
N ILE A 224 -1.91 -13.07 -10.99
CA ILE A 224 -2.34 -14.21 -11.81
C ILE A 224 -2.81 -13.72 -13.19
N LEU A 225 -3.66 -12.69 -13.24
CA LEU A 225 -4.15 -12.11 -14.49
C LEU A 225 -3.01 -11.53 -15.34
N LEU A 226 -2.07 -10.82 -14.71
CA LEU A 226 -0.87 -10.29 -15.37
C LEU A 226 0.02 -11.40 -15.90
N SER A 227 0.19 -12.48 -15.13
CA SER A 227 0.94 -13.67 -15.54
C SER A 227 0.36 -14.27 -16.83
N PHE A 228 -0.96 -14.49 -16.88
CA PHE A 228 -1.63 -14.93 -18.10
C PHE A 228 -1.52 -13.90 -19.23
N GLY A 229 -1.61 -12.61 -18.92
CA GLY A 229 -1.39 -11.52 -19.88
C GLY A 229 -0.02 -11.60 -20.55
N TYR A 230 1.06 -11.77 -19.77
CA TYR A 230 2.41 -11.96 -20.30
C TYR A 230 2.53 -13.24 -21.14
N MET A 231 1.88 -14.34 -20.73
CA MET A 231 1.86 -15.58 -21.53
C MET A 231 1.22 -15.37 -22.90
N CYS A 232 0.08 -14.67 -22.96
CA CYS A 232 -0.60 -14.31 -24.20
C CYS A 232 0.24 -13.36 -25.08
N LEU A 233 0.95 -12.42 -24.46
CA LEU A 233 1.84 -11.50 -25.16
C LEU A 233 3.05 -12.23 -25.79
N ALA A 234 3.52 -13.30 -25.16
CA ALA A 234 4.78 -13.95 -25.48
C ALA A 234 4.70 -15.49 -25.54
N PRO A 235 3.82 -16.10 -26.36
CA PRO A 235 3.67 -17.55 -26.43
C PRO A 235 5.00 -18.21 -26.84
N SER A 236 5.41 -19.26 -26.13
CA SER A 236 6.66 -19.98 -26.40
C SER A 236 6.72 -21.36 -25.76
N LYS A 237 7.68 -22.18 -26.20
CA LYS A 237 7.99 -23.48 -25.57
C LYS A 237 8.44 -23.36 -24.10
N TYR A 238 8.96 -22.19 -23.70
CA TYR A 238 9.43 -21.96 -22.33
C TYR A 238 8.29 -21.84 -21.32
N LEU A 239 7.04 -21.73 -21.76
CA LEU A 239 5.87 -21.74 -20.88
C LEU A 239 5.74 -23.06 -20.10
N VAL A 240 6.43 -24.14 -20.49
CA VAL A 240 6.52 -25.35 -19.67
C VAL A 240 7.04 -25.07 -18.24
N TYR A 241 7.89 -24.06 -18.07
CA TYR A 241 8.45 -23.67 -16.77
C TYR A 241 7.45 -22.96 -15.86
N THR A 242 6.29 -22.53 -16.36
CA THR A 242 5.26 -21.90 -15.51
C THR A 242 4.41 -22.93 -14.76
N ALA A 243 4.50 -24.22 -15.11
CA ALA A 243 3.68 -25.27 -14.51
C ALA A 243 3.87 -25.40 -12.99
N PHE A 244 5.13 -25.43 -12.53
CA PHE A 244 5.43 -25.53 -11.09
C PHE A 244 5.07 -24.26 -10.30
N PRO A 245 5.42 -23.04 -10.75
CA PRO A 245 4.92 -21.82 -10.14
C PRO A 245 3.39 -21.75 -10.03
N PHE A 246 2.64 -22.16 -11.05
CA PHE A 246 1.18 -22.24 -10.95
C PHE A 246 0.70 -23.30 -9.98
N PHE A 247 1.36 -24.46 -9.92
CA PHE A 247 1.08 -25.47 -8.89
C PHE A 247 1.21 -24.87 -7.49
N HIS A 248 2.29 -24.12 -7.23
CA HIS A 248 2.47 -23.41 -5.96
C HIS A 248 1.34 -22.40 -5.72
N ILE A 249 1.05 -21.51 -6.69
CA ILE A 249 0.01 -20.49 -6.55
C ILE A 249 -1.34 -21.12 -6.20
N PHE A 250 -1.80 -22.09 -6.97
CA PHE A 250 -3.17 -22.59 -6.83
C PHE A 250 -3.37 -23.60 -5.70
N LEU A 251 -2.33 -24.32 -5.30
CA LEU A 251 -2.46 -25.43 -4.36
C LEU A 251 -1.74 -25.22 -3.02
N LEU A 252 -0.68 -24.42 -2.98
CA LEU A 252 0.17 -24.27 -1.79
C LEU A 252 0.11 -22.86 -1.19
N ASN A 253 -0.09 -21.82 -2.00
CA ASN A 253 -0.06 -20.44 -1.54
C ASN A 253 -1.35 -20.06 -0.80
N THR A 254 -1.26 -19.89 0.52
CA THR A 254 -2.39 -19.53 1.40
C THR A 254 -2.88 -18.09 1.21
N HIS A 255 -2.08 -17.22 0.57
CA HIS A 255 -2.47 -15.83 0.27
C HIS A 255 -3.53 -15.76 -0.83
N VAL A 256 -3.72 -16.83 -1.62
CA VAL A 256 -4.84 -16.91 -2.57
C VAL A 256 -6.16 -16.98 -1.79
N GLN A 257 -7.12 -16.11 -2.11
CA GLN A 257 -8.42 -16.05 -1.41
C GLN A 257 -9.45 -17.07 -1.92
N SER A 258 -9.01 -18.27 -2.31
CA SER A 258 -9.92 -19.36 -2.68
C SER A 258 -10.46 -20.06 -1.42
N PRO A 259 -11.64 -20.70 -1.47
CA PRO A 259 -12.17 -21.44 -0.31
C PRO A 259 -11.20 -22.50 0.23
N ALA A 260 -10.47 -23.19 -0.64
CA ALA A 260 -9.49 -24.21 -0.25
C ALA A 260 -8.26 -23.60 0.45
N ALA A 261 -7.69 -22.53 -0.11
CA ALA A 261 -6.55 -21.84 0.49
C ALA A 261 -6.93 -21.15 1.81
N THR A 262 -8.12 -20.55 1.91
CA THR A 262 -8.65 -20.00 3.16
C THR A 262 -8.80 -21.09 4.23
N LYS A 263 -9.32 -22.28 3.89
CA LYS A 263 -9.41 -23.40 4.83
C LYS A 263 -8.04 -23.86 5.32
N ASN A 264 -7.06 -23.96 4.43
CA ASN A 264 -5.69 -24.33 4.78
C ASN A 264 -5.04 -23.29 5.70
N LEU A 265 -5.24 -22.01 5.40
CA LEU A 265 -4.77 -20.88 6.20
C LEU A 265 -5.39 -20.89 7.61
N MET A 266 -6.71 -21.04 7.71
CA MET A 266 -7.43 -21.17 8.99
C MET A 266 -6.88 -22.34 9.79
N SER A 267 -6.69 -23.52 9.17
CA SER A 267 -6.13 -24.69 9.83
C SER A 267 -4.72 -24.43 10.36
N SER A 268 -3.87 -23.75 9.57
CA SER A 268 -2.50 -23.43 9.95
C SER A 268 -2.45 -22.44 11.12
N LEU A 269 -3.28 -21.39 11.10
CA LEU A 269 -3.36 -20.42 12.19
C LEU A 269 -3.92 -21.06 13.48
N MET A 270 -4.89 -21.97 13.35
CA MET A 270 -5.50 -22.65 14.50
C MET A 270 -4.50 -23.55 15.24
N THR A 271 -3.53 -24.15 14.52
CA THR A 271 -2.43 -24.90 15.15
C THR A 271 -1.62 -24.03 16.10
N ASP A 272 -1.50 -22.74 15.80
CA ASP A 272 -0.77 -21.75 16.59
C ASP A 272 -1.68 -20.97 17.56
N GLY A 273 -2.94 -21.41 17.77
CA GLY A 273 -3.88 -20.77 18.69
C GLY A 273 -4.57 -19.51 18.15
N TRP A 274 -4.60 -19.32 16.84
CA TRP A 274 -5.26 -18.18 16.18
C TRP A 274 -6.41 -18.63 15.27
N LEU A 275 -7.57 -18.00 15.43
CA LEU A 275 -8.71 -18.20 14.54
C LEU A 275 -8.83 -17.00 13.59
N MET A 276 -8.73 -17.25 12.29
CA MET A 276 -9.19 -16.28 11.29
C MET A 276 -10.67 -16.55 11.00
N ILE A 277 -11.50 -15.52 11.18
CA ILE A 277 -12.95 -15.61 11.02
C ILE A 277 -13.36 -15.28 9.59
N GLU A 278 -12.89 -14.14 9.08
CA GLU A 278 -13.16 -13.71 7.71
C GLU A 278 -11.98 -12.86 7.21
N ARG A 279 -11.77 -12.84 5.89
CA ARG A 279 -10.84 -11.94 5.21
C ARG A 279 -11.43 -11.42 3.91
N ARG A 280 -11.10 -10.20 3.52
CA ARG A 280 -11.59 -9.57 2.29
C ARG A 280 -10.66 -8.45 1.82
N GLU A 281 -10.59 -8.27 0.51
CA GLU A 281 -10.00 -7.08 -0.09
C GLU A 281 -11.01 -5.94 -0.10
N SER A 282 -10.57 -4.72 0.22
CA SER A 282 -11.41 -3.54 0.18
C SER A 282 -10.61 -2.29 -0.22
N VAL A 283 -11.28 -1.14 -0.18
CA VAL A 283 -10.76 0.16 -0.65
C VAL A 283 -9.60 0.69 0.19
N THR A 284 -9.52 0.31 1.48
CA THR A 284 -8.40 0.68 2.37
C THR A 284 -7.28 -0.35 2.44
N GLY A 285 -7.51 -1.58 1.96
CA GLY A 285 -6.50 -2.64 1.97
C GLY A 285 -7.09 -4.02 2.25
N TYR A 286 -6.23 -4.92 2.74
CA TYR A 286 -6.60 -6.29 3.11
C TYR A 286 -7.18 -6.26 4.51
N LEU A 287 -8.46 -6.61 4.64
CA LEU A 287 -9.15 -6.69 5.91
C LEU A 287 -9.26 -8.14 6.38
N SER A 288 -9.05 -8.37 7.67
CA SER A 288 -9.34 -9.67 8.28
C SER A 288 -9.78 -9.55 9.73
N VAL A 289 -10.64 -10.45 10.16
CA VAL A 289 -11.04 -10.60 11.56
C VAL A 289 -10.31 -11.79 12.13
N LEU A 290 -9.50 -11.53 13.14
CA LEU A 290 -8.62 -12.50 13.78
C LEU A 290 -8.94 -12.59 15.26
N GLN A 291 -8.77 -13.77 15.84
CA GLN A 291 -9.05 -14.04 17.24
C GLN A 291 -7.91 -14.85 17.85
N SER A 292 -7.32 -14.31 18.93
CA SER A 292 -6.36 -15.04 19.74
C SER A 292 -7.11 -15.93 20.71
N MET A 293 -7.01 -17.25 20.55
CA MET A 293 -7.68 -18.20 21.44
C MET A 293 -7.02 -18.25 22.82
N GLN A 294 -5.71 -18.03 22.86
CA GLN A 294 -4.94 -18.04 24.11
C GLN A 294 -5.14 -16.76 24.92
N GLN A 295 -5.08 -15.59 24.26
CA GLN A 295 -5.20 -14.31 24.95
C GLN A 295 -6.66 -13.89 25.14
N GLY A 296 -7.59 -14.39 24.31
CA GLY A 296 -9.02 -14.17 24.51
C GLY A 296 -9.54 -12.83 23.96
N PHE A 297 -8.89 -12.29 22.94
CA PHE A 297 -9.35 -11.10 22.21
C PHE A 297 -9.58 -11.36 20.72
N ARG A 298 -10.39 -10.50 20.11
CA ARG A 298 -10.64 -10.41 18.68
C ARG A 298 -10.19 -9.06 18.15
N VAL A 299 -9.57 -9.02 16.99
CA VAL A 299 -9.11 -7.79 16.32
C VAL A 299 -9.58 -7.72 14.89
N MET A 300 -9.78 -6.49 14.41
CA MET A 300 -9.91 -6.21 12.98
C MET A 300 -8.55 -5.72 12.48
N ARG A 301 -7.99 -6.44 11.52
CA ARG A 301 -6.72 -6.11 10.86
C ARG A 301 -7.00 -5.42 9.53
N CYS A 302 -6.22 -4.38 9.23
CA CYS A 302 -6.12 -3.77 7.92
C CYS A 302 -4.65 -3.73 7.49
N ASP A 303 -4.29 -4.47 6.45
CA ASP A 303 -2.92 -4.66 6.00
C ASP A 303 -1.96 -5.02 7.16
N HIS A 304 -1.02 -4.14 7.53
CA HIS A 304 -0.05 -4.39 8.62
C HIS A 304 -0.42 -3.69 9.94
N SER A 305 -1.67 -3.24 10.10
CA SER A 305 -2.15 -2.59 11.32
C SER A 305 -3.44 -3.23 11.84
N LEU A 306 -3.85 -2.81 13.02
CA LEU A 306 -5.12 -3.18 13.66
C LEU A 306 -6.01 -1.94 13.77
N LEU A 307 -7.26 -2.06 13.33
CA LEU A 307 -8.29 -1.01 13.41
C LEU A 307 -9.06 -1.06 14.75
N GLY A 308 -8.58 -1.87 15.68
CA GLY A 308 -9.16 -2.08 17.00
C GLY A 308 -9.41 -3.55 17.32
N GLY A 309 -9.95 -3.78 18.51
CA GLY A 309 -10.28 -5.11 18.99
C GLY A 309 -10.99 -5.10 20.33
N GLU A 310 -11.52 -6.26 20.70
CA GLU A 310 -12.34 -6.46 21.88
C GLU A 310 -11.96 -7.73 22.62
N TRP A 311 -12.12 -7.72 23.94
CA TRP A 311 -12.06 -8.94 24.74
C TRP A 311 -13.31 -9.79 24.53
N ILE A 312 -13.13 -11.06 24.20
CA ILE A 312 -14.24 -11.96 23.85
C ILE A 312 -15.03 -12.39 25.09
N ASN A 313 -14.34 -12.54 26.21
CA ASN A 313 -14.94 -13.01 27.47
C ASN A 313 -15.63 -11.90 28.27
N HIS A 314 -15.55 -10.65 27.81
CA HIS A 314 -16.17 -9.48 28.46
C HIS A 314 -17.28 -8.88 27.58
N ARG A 315 -18.02 -9.75 26.88
CA ARG A 315 -19.17 -9.39 26.05
C ARG A 315 -20.47 -9.48 26.84
N GLY A 316 -21.47 -8.68 26.46
CA GLY A 316 -22.82 -8.72 27.05
C GLY A 316 -23.17 -7.58 28.01
N GLY A 317 -22.25 -6.63 28.22
CA GLY A 317 -22.55 -5.36 28.88
C GLY A 317 -23.24 -4.35 27.95
N PRO A 318 -23.45 -3.10 28.42
CA PRO A 318 -23.96 -2.01 27.59
C PRO A 318 -23.10 -1.71 26.36
N VAL A 319 -21.82 -2.11 26.34
CA VAL A 319 -20.89 -2.06 25.20
C VAL A 319 -19.84 -3.16 25.37
N SER A 320 -19.12 -3.50 24.30
CA SER A 320 -17.95 -4.36 24.35
C SER A 320 -16.75 -3.71 25.06
N GLU A 321 -15.92 -4.54 25.68
CA GLU A 321 -14.65 -4.13 26.30
C GLU A 321 -13.54 -4.03 25.24
N PRO A 322 -12.99 -2.84 24.96
CA PRO A 322 -11.92 -2.68 23.98
C PRO A 322 -10.58 -3.19 24.51
N ILE A 323 -9.69 -3.61 23.62
CA ILE A 323 -8.29 -3.95 23.99
C ILE A 323 -7.35 -2.75 23.98
N TYR A 324 -7.80 -1.61 23.45
CA TYR A 324 -7.05 -0.35 23.40
C TYR A 324 -7.78 0.73 24.19
N GLY A 325 -7.06 1.42 25.06
CA GLY A 325 -7.62 2.41 25.98
C GLY A 325 -8.02 3.71 25.29
N VAL A 326 -7.27 4.11 24.26
CA VAL A 326 -7.54 5.35 23.50
C VAL A 326 -8.97 5.43 22.98
N PHE A 327 -9.56 4.31 22.52
CA PHE A 327 -10.93 4.31 22.00
C PHE A 327 -11.97 4.54 23.10
N ALA A 328 -11.69 4.16 24.35
CA ALA A 328 -12.51 4.54 25.50
C ALA A 328 -12.27 6.01 25.87
N MET A 329 -11.02 6.50 25.78
CA MET A 329 -10.65 7.88 26.07
C MET A 329 -11.41 8.90 25.18
N LEU A 330 -11.60 8.60 23.90
CA LEU A 330 -12.29 9.48 22.94
C LEU A 330 -13.74 9.82 23.39
N GLU A 331 -14.39 8.92 24.11
CA GLU A 331 -15.74 9.14 24.66
C GLU A 331 -15.78 10.30 25.66
N ALA A 332 -14.65 10.67 26.28
CA ALA A 332 -14.56 11.79 27.21
C ALA A 332 -14.93 13.15 26.57
N VAL A 333 -15.08 13.22 25.24
CA VAL A 333 -15.61 14.41 24.53
C VAL A 333 -16.95 14.89 25.12
N ARG A 334 -17.82 13.95 25.56
CA ARG A 334 -19.12 14.27 26.17
C ARG A 334 -19.02 14.73 27.63
N LEU A 335 -17.86 14.53 28.26
CA LEU A 335 -17.60 14.95 29.63
C LEU A 335 -17.11 16.40 29.70
N ALA A 336 -16.79 17.02 28.55
CA ALA A 336 -16.41 18.42 28.48
C ALA A 336 -17.57 19.32 28.97
N GLU A 337 -17.27 20.22 29.90
CA GLU A 337 -18.29 21.06 30.53
C GLU A 337 -18.71 22.22 29.61
N THR A 338 -20.03 22.38 29.47
CA THR A 338 -20.66 23.44 28.68
C THR A 338 -21.74 24.13 29.50
N THR A 339 -21.94 25.43 29.27
CA THR A 339 -22.97 26.23 29.98
C THR A 339 -23.92 26.89 28.98
N PRO A 340 -25.23 26.55 28.97
CA PRO A 340 -25.86 25.45 29.70
C PRO A 340 -25.35 24.07 29.27
N ALA A 341 -25.37 23.12 30.21
CA ALA A 341 -25.07 21.72 29.94
C ALA A 341 -26.11 21.14 28.96
N ILE A 342 -25.67 20.24 28.09
CA ILE A 342 -26.54 19.45 27.21
C ILE A 342 -26.70 18.05 27.80
N ALA A 343 -27.92 17.53 27.79
CA ALA A 343 -28.18 16.16 28.20
C ALA A 343 -27.83 15.20 27.04
N ASP A 344 -27.24 14.04 27.34
CA ASP A 344 -26.75 13.10 26.30
C ASP A 344 -27.86 12.70 25.31
N GLN A 345 -29.10 12.53 25.77
CA GLN A 345 -30.26 12.20 24.91
C GLN A 345 -30.67 13.31 23.92
N ASP A 346 -30.28 14.56 24.19
CA ASP A 346 -30.58 15.71 23.34
C ASP A 346 -29.38 16.08 22.44
N ALA A 347 -28.22 15.45 22.66
CA ALA A 347 -26.98 15.75 21.97
C ALA A 347 -26.85 15.02 20.63
N LYS A 348 -26.09 15.64 19.71
CA LYS A 348 -25.72 15.05 18.42
C LYS A 348 -24.21 14.88 18.31
N ALA A 349 -23.78 13.71 17.85
CA ALA A 349 -22.38 13.39 17.60
C ALA A 349 -22.10 13.05 16.13
N LEU A 350 -20.93 13.49 15.66
CA LEU A 350 -20.33 13.04 14.40
C LEU A 350 -19.04 12.29 14.72
N VAL A 351 -18.96 11.03 14.33
CA VAL A 351 -17.74 10.22 14.45
C VAL A 351 -17.16 10.02 13.06
N ILE A 352 -15.92 10.46 12.86
CA ILE A 352 -15.18 10.34 11.60
C ILE A 352 -14.18 9.20 11.76
N GLY A 353 -14.39 8.15 10.97
CA GLY A 353 -13.81 6.82 11.17
C GLY A 353 -14.70 5.92 12.02
N LEU A 354 -14.48 4.60 11.96
CA LEU A 354 -15.27 3.61 12.70
C LEU A 354 -14.41 2.57 13.43
N GLY A 355 -13.43 1.98 12.73
CA GLY A 355 -12.67 0.84 13.24
C GLY A 355 -13.58 -0.33 13.64
N VAL A 356 -13.43 -0.82 14.88
CA VAL A 356 -14.34 -1.85 15.44
C VAL A 356 -15.63 -1.29 16.05
N GLY A 357 -15.78 0.03 16.16
CA GLY A 357 -17.02 0.65 16.65
C GLY A 357 -17.08 1.02 18.13
N THR A 358 -15.95 1.00 18.85
CA THR A 358 -15.90 1.23 20.30
C THR A 358 -16.51 2.56 20.74
N THR A 359 -16.04 3.67 20.15
CA THR A 359 -16.50 5.02 20.49
C THR A 359 -17.94 5.30 20.07
N PRO A 360 -18.36 5.07 18.80
CA PRO A 360 -19.74 5.34 18.40
C PRO A 360 -20.75 4.48 19.19
N SER A 361 -20.41 3.21 19.47
CA SER A 361 -21.30 2.34 20.26
C SER A 361 -21.54 2.87 21.67
N ALA A 362 -20.53 3.51 22.28
CA ALA A 362 -20.65 4.12 23.60
C ALA A 362 -21.51 5.37 23.59
N LEU A 363 -21.31 6.25 22.61
CA LEU A 363 -22.15 7.45 22.44
C LEU A 363 -23.62 7.05 22.25
N VAL A 364 -23.89 6.04 21.41
CA VAL A 364 -25.23 5.48 21.24
C VAL A 364 -25.78 4.87 22.53
N ALA A 365 -24.96 4.16 23.31
CA ALA A 365 -25.37 3.60 24.60
C ALA A 365 -25.74 4.68 25.64
N HIS A 366 -25.18 5.89 25.52
CA HIS A 366 -25.57 7.07 26.29
C HIS A 366 -26.82 7.79 25.77
N GLY A 367 -27.40 7.34 24.65
CA GLY A 367 -28.57 7.95 24.03
C GLY A 367 -28.26 9.09 23.05
N ILE A 368 -26.98 9.33 22.75
CA ILE A 368 -26.54 10.41 21.86
C ILE A 368 -26.86 10.04 20.41
N ASN A 369 -27.50 10.95 19.68
CA ASN A 369 -27.79 10.80 18.26
C ASN A 369 -26.47 10.85 17.46
N THR A 370 -25.98 9.69 17.00
CA THR A 370 -24.60 9.54 16.50
C THR A 370 -24.59 9.20 15.03
N THR A 371 -23.93 10.05 14.22
CA THR A 371 -23.64 9.79 12.80
C THR A 371 -22.20 9.31 12.66
N VAL A 372 -21.98 8.19 11.97
CA VAL A 372 -20.64 7.68 11.63
C VAL A 372 -20.34 7.96 10.17
N VAL A 373 -19.13 8.44 9.88
CA VAL A 373 -18.58 8.57 8.52
C VAL A 373 -17.42 7.59 8.39
N GLU A 374 -17.58 6.56 7.56
CA GLU A 374 -16.57 5.53 7.32
C GLU A 374 -16.30 5.43 5.81
N TYR A 375 -15.03 5.35 5.42
CA TYR A 375 -14.67 5.28 4.01
C TYR A 375 -14.82 3.86 3.44
N ASP A 376 -14.53 2.84 4.26
CA ASP A 376 -14.47 1.45 3.85
C ASP A 376 -15.76 0.68 4.21
N PRO A 377 -16.55 0.24 3.20
CA PRO A 377 -17.79 -0.50 3.46
C PRO A 377 -17.56 -1.85 4.15
N VAL A 378 -16.39 -2.46 4.00
CA VAL A 378 -16.07 -3.76 4.62
C VAL A 378 -15.68 -3.58 6.08
N VAL A 379 -15.03 -2.45 6.46
CA VAL A 379 -14.82 -2.11 7.87
C VAL A 379 -16.16 -1.99 8.58
N TYR A 380 -17.11 -1.26 8.00
CA TYR A 380 -18.48 -1.16 8.53
C TYR A 380 -19.17 -2.53 8.66
N GLU A 381 -19.12 -3.35 7.61
CA GLU A 381 -19.70 -4.70 7.63
C GLU A 381 -19.08 -5.56 8.75
N PHE A 382 -17.75 -5.52 8.90
CA PHE A 382 -17.05 -6.33 9.90
C PHE A 382 -17.32 -5.83 11.33
N ALA A 383 -17.35 -4.52 11.56
CA ALA A 383 -17.74 -3.93 12.85
C ALA A 383 -19.13 -4.43 13.27
N THR A 384 -20.10 -4.33 12.37
CA THR A 384 -21.48 -4.78 12.58
C THR A 384 -21.57 -6.29 12.87
N ARG A 385 -20.90 -7.11 12.07
CA ARG A 385 -21.02 -8.58 12.16
C ARG A 385 -20.23 -9.19 13.31
N TYR A 386 -19.11 -8.58 13.70
CA TYR A 386 -18.12 -9.24 14.57
C TYR A 386 -17.79 -8.51 15.86
N PHE A 387 -18.17 -7.23 15.99
CA PHE A 387 -17.78 -6.35 17.10
C PHE A 387 -18.96 -5.61 17.75
N ASP A 388 -20.18 -6.15 17.65
CA ASP A 388 -21.37 -5.64 18.38
C ASP A 388 -21.59 -4.12 18.23
N LEU A 389 -21.34 -3.58 17.02
CA LEU A 389 -21.52 -2.16 16.72
C LEU A 389 -22.95 -1.72 17.04
N LYS A 390 -23.09 -0.69 17.89
CA LYS A 390 -24.38 -0.06 18.19
C LYS A 390 -24.56 1.20 17.36
N GLU A 391 -25.73 1.30 16.73
CA GLU A 391 -26.06 2.40 15.84
C GLU A 391 -27.49 2.91 16.10
N ASN A 392 -27.69 4.21 15.93
CA ASN A 392 -29.02 4.83 15.90
C ASN A 392 -29.29 5.65 14.64
N ASN A 393 -28.33 5.71 13.70
CA ASN A 393 -28.48 6.24 12.35
C ASN A 393 -27.74 5.33 11.35
N PRO A 394 -28.13 5.33 10.07
CA PRO A 394 -27.33 4.70 9.03
C PRO A 394 -25.94 5.33 8.92
N PRO A 395 -24.88 4.56 8.59
CA PRO A 395 -23.56 5.10 8.37
C PRO A 395 -23.51 5.92 7.06
N VAL A 396 -22.59 6.89 7.03
CA VAL A 396 -22.21 7.60 5.81
C VAL A 396 -20.96 6.94 5.24
N LEU A 397 -21.12 6.16 4.17
CA LEU A 397 -20.03 5.46 3.50
C LEU A 397 -19.37 6.34 2.42
N GLN A 398 -18.60 7.35 2.84
CA GLN A 398 -17.98 8.35 1.96
C GLN A 398 -16.63 8.84 2.49
N ASP A 399 -15.85 9.49 1.62
CA ASP A 399 -14.66 10.24 2.05
C ASP A 399 -15.04 11.38 3.00
N ALA A 400 -14.37 11.41 4.16
CA ALA A 400 -14.68 12.37 5.22
C ALA A 400 -14.29 13.81 4.85
N VAL A 401 -13.23 14.01 4.06
CA VAL A 401 -12.79 15.36 3.66
C VAL A 401 -13.86 16.02 2.80
N GLY A 402 -14.32 15.35 1.75
CA GLY A 402 -15.38 15.83 0.87
C GLY A 402 -16.72 15.96 1.60
N TYR A 403 -17.11 14.94 2.36
CA TYR A 403 -18.39 14.93 3.08
C TYR A 403 -18.50 16.07 4.10
N THR A 404 -17.48 16.25 4.95
CA THR A 404 -17.51 17.31 5.97
C THR A 404 -17.47 18.71 5.36
N ALA A 405 -16.70 18.91 4.30
CA ALA A 405 -16.67 20.19 3.57
C ALA A 405 -18.04 20.54 2.95
N GLN A 406 -18.74 19.55 2.38
CA GLN A 406 -20.10 19.76 1.87
C GLN A 406 -21.08 20.04 3.02
N LEU A 407 -21.05 19.21 4.07
CA LEU A 407 -21.97 19.31 5.20
C LEU A 407 -21.84 20.64 5.93
N ALA A 408 -20.61 21.14 6.12
CA ALA A 408 -20.32 22.41 6.76
C ALA A 408 -21.01 23.60 6.06
N ASN A 409 -21.23 23.53 4.75
CA ASN A 409 -21.90 24.58 3.98
C ASN A 409 -23.43 24.50 4.05
N ILE A 410 -24.00 23.29 4.16
CA ILE A 410 -25.45 23.08 4.10
C ILE A 410 -26.09 23.00 5.50
N ALA A 411 -25.34 22.56 6.51
CA ALA A 411 -25.81 22.33 7.86
C ALA A 411 -24.71 22.67 8.89
N PRO A 412 -24.27 23.94 8.97
CA PRO A 412 -23.32 24.36 10.02
C PRO A 412 -23.96 24.24 11.41
N ALA A 413 -23.12 24.14 12.44
CA ALA A 413 -23.54 24.09 13.85
C ALA A 413 -24.53 22.95 14.17
N THR A 414 -24.29 21.77 13.61
CA THR A 414 -25.18 20.60 13.74
C THR A 414 -24.82 19.68 14.90
N TYR A 415 -23.54 19.58 15.27
CA TYR A 415 -23.06 18.57 16.21
C TYR A 415 -22.53 19.19 17.51
N ASP A 416 -22.92 18.63 18.65
CA ASP A 416 -22.39 19.01 19.96
C ASP A 416 -21.03 18.35 20.21
N TYR A 417 -20.86 17.13 19.69
CA TYR A 417 -19.63 16.37 19.79
C TYR A 417 -19.13 15.95 18.41
N ILE A 418 -17.84 16.10 18.17
CA ILE A 418 -17.17 15.48 17.03
C ILE A 418 -16.04 14.59 17.54
N VAL A 419 -15.95 13.37 17.03
CA VAL A 419 -14.80 12.49 17.25
C VAL A 419 -14.11 12.29 15.92
N HIS A 420 -12.83 12.61 15.84
CA HIS A 420 -11.98 12.34 14.69
C HIS A 420 -11.00 11.22 15.06
N ASP A 421 -11.23 10.03 14.52
CA ASP A 421 -10.45 8.82 14.80
C ASP A 421 -10.28 8.01 13.51
N VAL A 422 -9.32 8.43 12.67
CA VAL A 422 -9.09 7.80 11.37
C VAL A 422 -7.67 7.30 11.28
N PHE A 423 -7.52 5.99 11.09
CA PHE A 423 -6.24 5.34 10.89
C PHE A 423 -6.33 4.33 9.74
N THR A 424 -5.42 4.43 8.76
CA THR A 424 -5.43 3.53 7.58
C THR A 424 -4.18 2.66 7.57
N GLY A 425 -4.31 1.43 8.07
CA GLY A 425 -3.37 0.34 7.76
C GLY A 425 -1.88 0.63 7.91
N GLY A 426 -1.47 1.59 8.78
CA GLY A 426 -0.06 1.98 8.96
C GLY A 426 0.22 3.43 9.31
N ALA A 427 -0.63 4.35 8.86
CA ALA A 427 -0.54 5.77 9.19
C ALA A 427 -1.89 6.45 8.98
N GLU A 428 -2.00 7.68 9.46
CA GLU A 428 -3.21 8.48 9.33
C GLU A 428 -3.19 9.27 8.01
N PRO A 429 -4.32 9.40 7.29
CA PRO A 429 -4.37 10.19 6.06
C PRO A 429 -4.12 11.68 6.32
N VAL A 430 -3.07 12.24 5.73
CA VAL A 430 -2.65 13.65 5.95
C VAL A 430 -3.75 14.67 5.65
N ASP A 431 -4.63 14.39 4.69
CA ASP A 431 -5.70 15.31 4.30
C ASP A 431 -6.70 15.60 5.44
N LEU A 432 -6.81 14.67 6.40
CA LEU A 432 -7.66 14.77 7.59
C LEU A 432 -7.04 15.60 8.72
N PHE A 433 -5.81 16.10 8.58
CA PHE A 433 -5.19 16.99 9.57
C PHE A 433 -4.87 18.38 8.98
N THR A 434 -5.45 18.70 7.82
CA THR A 434 -5.28 20.00 7.17
C THR A 434 -6.08 21.09 7.86
N LEU A 435 -5.61 22.33 7.75
CA LEU A 435 -6.33 23.51 8.25
C LEU A 435 -7.77 23.55 7.72
N GLU A 436 -7.97 23.29 6.43
CA GLU A 436 -9.28 23.33 5.78
C GLU A 436 -10.24 22.25 6.31
N PHE A 437 -9.70 21.06 6.63
CA PHE A 437 -10.49 20.01 7.25
C PHE A 437 -10.92 20.41 8.68
N PHE A 438 -9.98 20.89 9.50
CA PHE A 438 -10.32 21.37 10.85
C PHE A 438 -11.30 22.55 10.84
N GLN A 439 -11.20 23.47 9.87
CA GLN A 439 -12.19 24.53 9.67
C GLN A 439 -13.59 23.97 9.37
N SER A 440 -13.68 22.88 8.61
CA SER A 440 -14.94 22.20 8.34
C SER A 440 -15.52 21.58 9.62
N LEU A 441 -14.69 20.94 10.45
CA LEU A 441 -15.12 20.42 11.76
C LEU A 441 -15.59 21.55 12.68
N HIS A 442 -14.85 22.65 12.73
CA HIS A 442 -15.23 23.83 13.50
C HIS A 442 -16.56 24.43 13.02
N ALA A 443 -16.81 24.50 11.72
CA ALA A 443 -18.09 24.97 11.18
C ALA A 443 -19.26 24.04 11.57
N LEU A 444 -19.03 22.73 11.59
CA LEU A 444 -20.03 21.72 11.96
C LEU A 444 -20.36 21.69 13.46
N LEU A 445 -19.42 22.06 14.33
CA LEU A 445 -19.66 22.13 15.78
C LEU A 445 -20.69 23.20 16.15
N ALA A 446 -21.58 22.89 17.08
CA ALA A 446 -22.45 23.85 17.74
C ALA A 446 -21.62 24.92 18.51
N PRO A 447 -22.16 26.12 18.84
CA PRO A 447 -21.40 27.23 19.44
C PRO A 447 -20.60 26.93 20.72
N ARG A 448 -20.84 25.80 21.39
CA ARG A 448 -20.10 25.32 22.57
C ARG A 448 -19.72 23.84 22.47
N GLY A 449 -19.76 23.28 21.27
CA GLY A 449 -19.41 21.88 21.04
C GLY A 449 -17.93 21.60 21.23
N THR A 450 -17.64 20.32 21.42
CA THR A 450 -16.28 19.80 21.68
C THR A 450 -15.90 18.81 20.59
N VAL A 451 -14.66 18.86 20.14
CA VAL A 451 -14.06 17.83 19.27
C VAL A 451 -12.99 17.07 20.04
N ALA A 452 -12.93 15.75 19.86
CA ALA A 452 -11.82 14.90 20.25
C ALA A 452 -11.11 14.41 18.99
N ILE A 453 -9.80 14.66 18.90
CA ILE A 453 -8.97 14.31 17.76
C ILE A 453 -7.94 13.30 18.23
N ASN A 454 -8.04 12.06 17.75
CA ASN A 454 -7.01 11.06 17.92
C ASN A 454 -5.83 11.35 16.99
N TYR A 455 -4.61 11.14 17.48
CA TYR A 455 -3.39 11.13 16.68
C TYR A 455 -2.46 10.03 17.19
N ALA A 456 -2.10 9.09 16.34
CA ALA A 456 -1.16 8.02 16.63
C ALA A 456 0.20 8.29 15.97
N GLY A 457 1.22 8.61 16.76
CA GLY A 457 2.53 8.88 16.21
C GLY A 457 3.64 9.05 17.24
N ASP A 458 4.86 9.21 16.74
CA ASP A 458 6.05 9.48 17.56
C ASP A 458 6.13 10.96 17.94
N LEU A 459 5.96 11.26 19.23
CA LEU A 459 5.97 12.62 19.78
C LEU A 459 7.35 13.29 19.70
N SER A 460 8.42 12.53 19.45
CA SER A 460 9.76 13.07 19.21
C SER A 460 9.89 13.71 17.81
N LEU A 461 8.99 13.39 16.87
CA LEU A 461 9.02 13.89 15.50
C LEU A 461 8.34 15.27 15.35
N PRO A 462 8.69 16.05 14.31
CA PRO A 462 8.04 17.34 14.06
C PRO A 462 6.55 17.23 13.69
N ALA A 463 6.10 16.11 13.12
CA ALA A 463 4.73 15.92 12.64
C ALA A 463 3.63 16.20 13.69
N PRO A 464 3.64 15.59 14.89
CA PRO A 464 2.63 15.89 15.92
C PRO A 464 2.56 17.38 16.29
N LYS A 465 3.70 18.08 16.28
CA LYS A 465 3.76 19.52 16.59
C LYS A 465 3.15 20.38 15.49
N ILE A 466 3.42 20.06 14.23
CA ILE A 466 2.81 20.73 13.06
C ILE A 466 1.29 20.53 13.08
N ILE A 467 0.84 19.30 13.35
CA ILE A 467 -0.58 18.97 13.44
C ILE A 467 -1.22 19.76 14.59
N TYR A 468 -0.62 19.77 15.77
CA TYR A 468 -1.14 20.51 16.91
C TYR A 468 -1.23 22.01 16.65
N ARG A 469 -0.20 22.63 16.05
CA ARG A 469 -0.26 24.04 15.62
C ARG A 469 -1.38 24.30 14.64
N THR A 470 -1.62 23.36 13.72
CA THR A 470 -2.73 23.46 12.74
C THR A 470 -4.09 23.41 13.44
N ILE A 471 -4.26 22.52 14.42
CA ILE A 471 -5.45 22.48 15.28
C ILE A 471 -5.64 23.83 15.99
N LYS A 472 -4.57 24.38 16.58
CA LYS A 472 -4.59 25.65 17.32
C LYS A 472 -4.93 26.88 16.48
N GLN A 473 -4.71 26.85 15.16
CA GLN A 473 -5.17 27.90 14.25
C GLN A 473 -6.70 27.98 14.17
N VAL A 474 -7.39 26.86 14.43
CA VAL A 474 -8.85 26.75 14.34
C VAL A 474 -9.50 26.75 15.72
N PHE A 475 -8.86 26.07 16.68
CA PHE A 475 -9.36 25.88 18.03
C PHE A 475 -8.38 26.47 19.06
N PRO A 476 -8.67 27.67 19.59
CA PRO A 476 -7.79 28.31 20.57
C PRO A 476 -7.74 27.59 21.92
N THR A 477 -8.81 26.90 22.32
CA THR A 477 -8.92 26.23 23.63
C THR A 477 -8.85 24.71 23.45
N CYS A 478 -7.69 24.11 23.77
CA CYS A 478 -7.48 22.68 23.66
C CYS A 478 -6.68 22.13 24.85
N ARG A 479 -6.83 20.82 25.11
CA ARG A 479 -6.04 20.04 26.08
C ARG A 479 -5.67 18.70 25.45
N ILE A 480 -4.49 18.19 25.78
CA ILE A 480 -3.91 17.00 25.15
C ILE A 480 -3.71 15.93 26.20
N PHE A 481 -4.11 14.70 25.92
CA PHE A 481 -3.90 13.56 26.82
C PHE A 481 -3.27 12.41 26.06
N ARG A 482 -2.29 11.74 26.66
CA ARG A 482 -1.66 10.55 26.09
C ARG A 482 -2.28 9.28 26.68
N GLU A 483 -2.35 8.21 25.88
CA GLU A 483 -2.94 6.94 26.31
C GLU A 483 -2.18 6.35 27.51
N THR A 484 -0.85 6.27 27.41
CA THR A 484 0.02 5.75 28.46
C THR A 484 1.03 6.79 28.89
N PRO A 485 1.50 6.78 30.16
CA PRO A 485 2.56 7.67 30.60
C PRO A 485 3.86 7.41 29.82
N PRO A 486 4.76 8.41 29.70
CA PRO A 486 6.05 8.22 29.03
C PRO A 486 6.86 7.10 29.69
N ASP A 487 7.31 6.13 28.90
CA ASP A 487 8.18 5.06 29.36
C ASP A 487 9.64 5.37 28.96
N ALA A 488 10.39 5.94 29.91
CA ALA A 488 11.76 6.39 29.66
C ALA A 488 12.70 5.25 29.23
N GLU A 489 12.50 4.02 29.74
CA GLU A 489 13.32 2.87 29.38
C GLU A 489 13.00 2.40 27.95
N ASN A 490 11.72 2.34 27.60
CA ASN A 490 11.27 1.99 26.25
C ASN A 490 11.73 3.02 25.21
N ILE A 491 11.58 4.32 25.52
CA ILE A 491 12.05 5.42 24.66
C ILE A 491 13.55 5.30 24.44
N LYS A 492 14.34 5.07 25.51
CA LYS A 492 15.79 4.90 25.41
C LYS A 492 16.17 3.66 24.59
N ALA A 493 15.49 2.53 24.80
CA ALA A 493 15.71 1.30 24.05
C ALA A 493 15.39 1.47 22.55
N ASN A 494 14.40 2.30 22.23
CA ASN A 494 13.97 2.61 20.87
C ASN A 494 14.59 3.89 20.30
N LYS A 495 15.83 4.21 20.69
CA LYS A 495 16.61 5.34 20.14
C LYS A 495 15.91 6.70 20.23
N GLY A 496 15.09 6.90 21.26
CA GLY A 496 14.36 8.14 21.51
C GLY A 496 12.94 8.19 20.93
N MET A 497 12.45 7.12 20.29
CA MET A 497 11.07 7.09 19.78
C MET A 497 10.06 7.01 20.92
N ASP A 498 9.10 7.95 20.94
CA ASP A 498 7.98 7.99 21.89
C ASP A 498 6.65 7.88 21.11
N PHE A 499 6.39 6.69 20.58
CA PHE A 499 5.15 6.42 19.84
C PHE A 499 4.00 6.13 20.82
N THR A 500 2.96 6.93 20.74
CA THR A 500 1.76 6.78 21.58
C THR A 500 0.54 7.34 20.85
N ASN A 501 -0.66 6.95 21.29
CA ASN A 501 -1.87 7.66 20.92
C ASN A 501 -2.02 8.89 21.82
N VAL A 502 -2.31 10.04 21.22
CA VAL A 502 -2.75 11.24 21.94
C VAL A 502 -4.13 11.65 21.48
N VAL A 503 -4.93 12.11 22.43
CA VAL A 503 -6.24 12.70 22.16
C VAL A 503 -6.18 14.18 22.47
N VAL A 504 -6.41 15.00 21.44
CA VAL A 504 -6.54 16.44 21.57
C VAL A 504 -8.02 16.78 21.67
N PHE A 505 -8.46 17.22 22.84
CA PHE A 505 -9.80 17.75 23.02
C PHE A 505 -9.77 19.26 22.81
N CYS A 506 -10.69 19.77 22.01
CA CYS A 506 -10.80 21.19 21.71
C CYS A 506 -12.25 21.66 21.82
N LYS A 507 -12.43 22.88 22.33
CA LYS A 507 -13.74 23.52 22.45
C LYS A 507 -13.88 24.63 21.41
N LYS A 508 -15.05 24.76 20.79
CA LYS A 508 -15.36 25.85 19.84
C LYS A 508 -15.54 27.22 20.53
N SER A 509 -15.77 27.23 21.84
CA SER A 509 -16.06 28.46 22.59
C SER A 509 -14.90 29.48 22.51
N PRO A 510 -15.18 30.77 22.79
CA PRO A 510 -14.15 31.79 22.86
C PRO A 510 -13.02 31.39 23.83
N PRO A 511 -11.78 31.90 23.63
CA PRO A 511 -10.61 31.57 24.47
C PRO A 511 -10.77 31.85 25.97
N THR A 512 -11.78 32.65 26.33
CA THR A 512 -12.08 33.04 27.71
C THR A 512 -12.75 31.92 28.52
N GLU A 513 -13.29 30.88 27.87
CA GLU A 513 -13.84 29.71 28.56
C GLU A 513 -12.82 28.57 28.56
N PRO A 514 -12.39 28.08 29.74
CA PRO A 514 -11.48 26.95 29.81
C PRO A 514 -12.18 25.65 29.39
N LEU A 515 -11.38 24.69 28.89
CA LEU A 515 -11.83 23.32 28.65
C LEU A 515 -11.66 22.50 29.93
N THR A 516 -12.76 22.32 30.65
CA THR A 516 -12.85 21.47 31.84
C THR A 516 -13.70 20.24 31.55
N PHE A 517 -13.49 19.17 32.32
CA PHE A 517 -14.24 17.93 32.21
C PHE A 517 -14.88 17.62 33.55
N ARG A 518 -16.16 17.26 33.54
CA ARG A 518 -16.82 16.74 34.74
C ARG A 518 -16.20 15.38 35.09
N ARG A 519 -16.22 15.03 36.37
CA ARG A 519 -15.76 13.70 36.80
C ARG A 519 -16.69 12.61 36.23
N PRO A 520 -16.13 11.51 35.68
CA PRO A 520 -16.93 10.34 35.32
C PRO A 520 -17.65 9.74 36.52
N THR A 521 -18.83 9.19 36.27
CA THR A 521 -19.71 8.50 37.23
C THR A 521 -19.83 7.02 36.87
N LEU A 522 -20.44 6.21 37.73
CA LEU A 522 -20.66 4.79 37.45
C LEU A 522 -21.47 4.54 36.16
N ALA A 523 -22.39 5.44 35.81
CA ALA A 523 -23.16 5.36 34.58
C ALA A 523 -22.29 5.61 33.34
N ASP A 524 -21.27 6.46 33.46
CA ASP A 524 -20.34 6.79 32.38
C ASP A 524 -19.43 5.60 32.00
N TYR A 525 -19.20 4.68 32.93
CA TYR A 525 -18.31 3.55 32.66
C TYR A 525 -18.93 2.46 31.81
N LEU A 526 -20.26 2.42 31.64
CA LEU A 526 -20.94 1.40 30.84
C LEU A 526 -20.50 -0.05 31.18
N GLN A 527 -20.17 -0.30 32.46
CA GLN A 527 -19.62 -1.58 32.95
C GLN A 527 -18.30 -2.02 32.28
N SER A 528 -17.52 -1.06 31.77
CA SER A 528 -16.25 -1.28 31.09
C SER A 528 -15.06 -0.88 31.96
N SER A 529 -14.05 -1.74 32.04
CA SER A 529 -12.83 -1.47 32.83
C SER A 529 -11.96 -0.41 32.16
N ALA A 530 -11.81 -0.46 30.84
CA ALA A 530 -11.12 0.56 30.07
C ALA A 530 -11.73 1.95 30.30
N ARG A 531 -13.06 2.07 30.33
CA ARG A 531 -13.69 3.37 30.63
C ARG A 531 -13.41 3.86 32.05
N GLN A 532 -13.34 2.96 33.03
CA GLN A 532 -12.94 3.32 34.40
C GLN A 532 -11.52 3.87 34.46
N GLU A 533 -10.62 3.32 33.65
CA GLU A 533 -9.21 3.72 33.61
C GLU A 533 -9.00 5.02 32.81
N TYR A 534 -9.60 5.13 31.61
CA TYR A 534 -9.23 6.16 30.64
C TYR A 534 -10.14 7.40 30.62
N LEU A 535 -11.40 7.33 31.09
CA LEU A 535 -12.28 8.51 31.11
C LEU A 535 -11.85 9.57 32.14
N GLY A 536 -10.98 9.21 33.08
CA GLY A 536 -10.41 10.15 34.06
C GLY A 536 -9.38 11.12 33.48
N LEU A 537 -8.88 10.87 32.26
CA LEU A 537 -7.91 11.71 31.56
C LEU A 537 -6.65 12.03 32.40
N SER A 538 -6.03 10.98 32.96
CA SER A 538 -4.97 11.09 33.96
C SER A 538 -3.61 11.56 33.44
N HIS A 539 -3.39 11.53 32.12
CA HIS A 539 -2.07 11.72 31.50
C HIS A 539 -2.06 12.92 30.56
N GLU A 540 -2.23 14.11 31.13
CA GLU A 540 -2.20 15.36 30.37
C GLU A 540 -0.77 15.67 29.87
N VAL A 541 -0.66 16.04 28.60
CA VAL A 541 0.58 16.50 27.97
C VAL A 541 0.59 18.03 28.01
N PRO A 542 1.64 18.67 28.56
CA PRO A 542 1.76 20.12 28.55
C PRO A 542 1.71 20.68 27.13
N GLU A 543 0.93 21.75 26.93
CA GLU A 543 0.81 22.41 25.62
C GLU A 543 2.16 22.89 25.07
N SER A 544 3.07 23.32 25.96
CA SER A 544 4.44 23.73 25.60
C SER A 544 5.20 22.65 24.84
N ASP A 545 4.96 21.38 25.17
CA ASP A 545 5.69 20.24 24.62
C ASP A 545 5.22 19.93 23.20
N MET A 546 3.95 20.26 22.90
CA MET A 546 3.31 20.03 21.60
C MET A 546 3.39 21.23 20.65
N LEU A 547 3.57 22.46 21.14
CA LEU A 547 3.84 23.61 20.26
C LEU A 547 5.28 23.56 19.71
N GLY A 548 6.26 23.27 20.59
CA GLY A 548 7.68 23.27 20.26
C GLY A 548 8.17 24.57 19.59
N GLU A 549 9.29 24.48 18.86
CA GLU A 549 9.84 25.59 18.08
C GLU A 549 9.33 25.57 16.63
N GLY A 550 9.01 26.75 16.08
CA GLY A 550 8.60 26.96 14.68
C GLY A 550 7.10 27.20 14.47
N ASP A 551 6.75 27.72 13.29
CA ASP A 551 5.39 28.19 12.95
C ASP A 551 4.72 27.39 11.83
N ASP A 552 5.31 26.25 11.45
CA ASP A 552 4.77 25.40 10.40
C ASP A 552 3.39 24.85 10.77
N ILE A 553 2.46 24.96 9.82
CA ILE A 553 1.11 24.40 9.84
C ILE A 553 0.87 23.58 8.56
N MET A 554 -0.15 22.74 8.57
CA MET A 554 -0.54 21.92 7.43
C MET A 554 -1.74 22.49 6.69
N ARG A 555 -1.54 22.76 5.41
CA ARG A 555 -2.58 23.17 4.46
C ARG A 555 -2.77 22.07 3.41
N ARG A 556 -3.94 22.04 2.77
CA ARG A 556 -4.25 21.05 1.70
C ARG A 556 -3.18 20.96 0.59
N ASN A 557 -2.52 22.07 0.26
CA ASN A 557 -1.46 22.11 -0.76
C ASN A 557 -0.03 21.96 -0.21
N GLU A 558 0.12 21.66 1.08
CA GLU A 558 1.42 21.57 1.77
C GLU A 558 1.54 20.28 2.62
N THR A 559 0.81 19.23 2.26
CA THR A 559 0.75 17.95 3.01
C THR A 559 2.11 17.23 3.06
N ASP A 560 3.00 17.48 2.10
CA ASP A 560 4.37 16.96 2.05
C ASP A 560 5.20 17.28 3.32
N LYS A 561 4.88 18.38 4.02
CA LYS A 561 5.58 18.81 5.25
C LYS A 561 5.48 17.78 6.37
N VAL A 562 4.34 17.08 6.45
CA VAL A 562 4.04 16.02 7.43
C VAL A 562 4.32 14.65 6.81
N ALA A 563 3.94 14.44 5.54
CA ALA A 563 4.12 13.15 4.86
C ALA A 563 5.58 12.66 4.87
N ARG A 564 6.57 13.56 4.79
CA ARG A 564 8.00 13.18 4.88
C ARG A 564 8.38 12.47 6.19
N TRP A 565 7.63 12.68 7.27
CA TRP A 565 7.84 12.03 8.56
C TRP A 565 7.03 10.76 8.73
N HIS A 566 6.07 10.50 7.83
CA HIS A 566 5.29 9.25 7.83
C HIS A 566 6.17 8.04 7.59
N ASP A 567 7.24 8.15 6.80
CA ASP A 567 8.17 7.04 6.59
C ASP A 567 8.73 6.55 7.94
N GLN A 568 9.24 7.47 8.77
CA GLN A 568 9.80 7.13 10.08
C GLN A 568 8.72 6.65 11.06
N SER A 569 7.57 7.35 11.12
CA SER A 569 6.45 6.97 11.98
C SER A 569 5.90 5.58 11.63
N ALA A 570 5.67 5.30 10.34
CA ALA A 570 5.14 4.03 9.85
C ALA A 570 6.10 2.86 10.08
N MET A 571 7.42 3.08 9.95
CA MET A 571 8.41 2.06 10.33
C MET A 571 8.39 1.77 11.83
N GLY A 572 8.23 2.79 12.69
CA GLY A 572 8.05 2.64 14.13
C GLY A 572 6.78 1.86 14.47
N HIS A 573 5.65 2.27 13.90
CA HIS A 573 4.35 1.60 14.01
C HIS A 573 4.42 0.13 13.58
N TRP A 574 5.10 -0.19 12.45
CA TRP A 574 5.31 -1.57 12.03
C TRP A 574 6.03 -2.39 13.11
N GLY A 575 7.06 -1.82 13.74
CA GLY A 575 7.79 -2.45 14.84
C GLY A 575 6.89 -2.78 16.03
N LEU A 576 6.02 -1.83 16.42
CA LEU A 576 5.03 -2.03 17.49
C LEU A 576 4.05 -3.16 17.15
N MET A 577 3.53 -3.20 15.93
CA MET A 577 2.60 -4.25 15.50
C MET A 577 3.20 -5.67 15.59
N ARG A 578 4.54 -5.80 15.49
CA ARG A 578 5.25 -7.07 15.71
C ARG A 578 5.41 -7.47 17.18
N ILE A 579 5.12 -6.55 18.11
CA ILE A 579 5.05 -6.81 19.54
C ILE A 579 3.61 -7.18 19.93
N VAL A 580 2.61 -6.51 19.35
CA VAL A 580 1.17 -6.70 19.69
C VAL A 580 0.69 -8.12 19.35
N ILE A 581 0.94 -8.60 18.13
CA ILE A 581 0.62 -9.96 17.73
C ILE A 581 1.82 -10.66 17.06
N PRO A 582 1.90 -12.00 17.10
CA PRO A 582 3.04 -12.72 16.57
C PRO A 582 3.28 -12.47 15.07
N ALA A 583 4.55 -12.46 14.66
CA ALA A 583 4.93 -12.19 13.27
C ALA A 583 4.25 -13.11 12.25
N PHE A 584 4.10 -14.41 12.57
CA PHE A 584 3.48 -15.38 11.66
C PHE A 584 2.02 -15.05 11.34
N VAL A 585 1.30 -14.34 12.22
CA VAL A 585 -0.10 -13.94 11.97
C VAL A 585 -0.16 -12.87 10.87
N TRP A 586 0.82 -11.97 10.85
CA TRP A 586 0.96 -10.99 9.78
C TRP A 586 1.37 -11.63 8.45
N GLU A 587 2.29 -12.59 8.51
CA GLU A 587 2.87 -13.28 7.34
C GLU A 587 1.88 -14.26 6.69
N LYS A 588 0.97 -14.83 7.47
CA LYS A 588 -0.12 -15.73 7.04
C LYS A 588 -1.43 -14.94 6.89
N TRP A 589 -1.64 -14.29 5.75
CA TRP A 589 -2.84 -13.49 5.44
C TRP A 589 -3.65 -14.05 4.27
#